data_AF-C1N0S7-F1
#
_entry.id   AF-C1N0S7-F1
#
_cell.length_a   1.000
_cell.length_b   1.000
_cell.length_c   1.000
_cell.angle_alpha   90.00
_cell.angle_beta   90.00
_cell.angle_gamma   90.00
#
_symmetry.space_group_name_H-M   'P 1'
#
loop_
_entity.id
_entity.type
_entity.pdbx_description
1 polymer ?
#
loop_
_entity_poly.entity_id
_entity_poly.type
_entity_poly.pdbx_seq_one_letter_code
_entity_poly.pdbx_strand_id
1 'polypeptide(L)'
;MLALTRTAIGSSPRVGAPRVRARAAPVATAPPTALPRRRTSTTSTRTRTRAAVVAAAAGAGAGAGAGASAAIPQIAAAKKAAAATVVAATPTLAYTLSTVVGSNLAFPALWALTALPCCLAFVNPVYVFSVGYGLAVAYAGAGLLALASLAGMTIPKLVAYHCVGAVVYGVRLAAFLAWRSVTWDQWGKRAEKAPEARAKSLAARVPVVLCCSLLYACMCSPMVFHVKVAHAIGAEYGRVVGFGLAVQWCGLLLEALADHTKSAYKMSEEGKNRWCDVGVYQRCRHPNYLGEVLFWVGLYVAGAPAMLVYGAVSFAPATLGLVFIVWLMTSQCAKQDEKQAERYGENPEYNAWVANSGSLTIK
;
A
#
# COMPACT_ATOMS: atom_id res chain seq x y z
N MET A 1 -23.46 -19.07 -44.13
CA MET A 1 -24.52 -19.10 -45.16
C MET A 1 -24.91 -20.56 -45.38
N LEU A 2 -25.88 -21.05 -44.62
CA LEU A 2 -26.66 -22.27 -44.87
C LEU A 2 -27.81 -22.28 -43.86
N ALA A 3 -29.02 -22.21 -44.41
CA ALA A 3 -30.31 -22.20 -43.73
C ALA A 3 -30.63 -23.60 -43.14
N LEU A 4 -31.51 -23.78 -42.16
CA LEU A 4 -32.97 -23.82 -42.36
C LEU A 4 -33.72 -24.12 -41.03
N THR A 5 -34.86 -23.40 -40.85
CA THR A 5 -36.17 -23.81 -40.25
C THR A 5 -36.34 -24.13 -38.74
N ARG A 6 -37.11 -23.32 -37.98
CA ARG A 6 -38.59 -23.30 -37.70
C ARG A 6 -39.01 -24.26 -36.56
N THR A 7 -39.30 -23.78 -35.35
CA THR A 7 -40.62 -23.42 -34.73
C THR A 7 -41.67 -24.53 -34.57
N ALA A 8 -42.02 -24.85 -33.30
CA ALA A 8 -43.36 -25.17 -32.74
C ALA A 8 -43.17 -25.44 -31.23
N ILE A 9 -43.59 -24.62 -30.26
CA ILE A 9 -44.93 -24.46 -29.64
C ILE A 9 -45.70 -25.78 -29.42
N GLY A 10 -45.92 -26.14 -28.14
CA GLY A 10 -46.83 -27.21 -27.74
C GLY A 10 -46.89 -27.48 -26.22
N SER A 11 -47.88 -26.85 -25.56
CA SER A 11 -48.74 -27.35 -24.45
C SER A 11 -48.16 -27.97 -23.16
N SER A 12 -48.60 -27.39 -22.05
CA SER A 12 -48.54 -27.86 -20.65
C SER A 12 -49.41 -29.13 -20.39
N PRO A 13 -49.18 -29.89 -19.30
CA PRO A 13 -50.10 -29.72 -18.16
C PRO A 13 -49.47 -29.79 -16.76
N ARG A 14 -50.24 -29.26 -15.80
CA ARG A 14 -49.98 -29.09 -14.36
C ARG A 14 -49.99 -30.41 -13.58
N VAL A 15 -49.09 -30.54 -12.60
CA VAL A 15 -49.19 -31.35 -11.37
C VAL A 15 -48.43 -30.54 -10.30
N GLY A 16 -49.04 -30.00 -9.24
CA GLY A 16 -49.42 -30.69 -8.00
C GLY A 16 -48.56 -30.12 -6.85
N ALA A 17 -49.20 -29.54 -5.83
CA ALA A 17 -48.64 -28.72 -4.74
C ALA A 17 -47.75 -29.53 -3.73
N PRO A 18 -47.11 -28.98 -2.65
CA PRO A 18 -47.64 -27.96 -1.73
C PRO A 18 -46.71 -26.82 -1.29
N ARG A 19 -47.35 -25.72 -0.89
CA ARG A 19 -46.80 -24.60 -0.12
C ARG A 19 -46.54 -25.05 1.33
N VAL A 20 -45.36 -24.74 1.87
CA VAL A 20 -45.13 -24.69 3.32
C VAL A 20 -44.71 -23.28 3.72
N ARG A 21 -45.58 -22.64 4.50
CA ARG A 21 -45.30 -21.43 5.27
C ARG A 21 -44.52 -21.81 6.54
N ALA A 22 -43.46 -21.08 6.86
CA ALA A 22 -42.93 -20.97 8.22
C ALA A 22 -42.59 -19.47 8.41
N ARG A 23 -43.44 -18.63 9.01
CA ARG A 23 -43.79 -18.50 10.44
C ARG A 23 -42.57 -18.27 11.33
N ALA A 24 -42.40 -16.99 11.70
CA ALA A 24 -41.46 -16.49 12.69
C ALA A 24 -41.87 -16.87 14.13
N ALA A 25 -40.86 -17.09 14.98
CA ALA A 25 -40.77 -16.86 16.45
C ALA A 25 -39.72 -17.84 17.06
N PRO A 26 -39.19 -17.62 18.28
CA PRO A 26 -39.00 -16.39 19.05
C PRO A 26 -37.55 -16.20 19.56
N VAL A 27 -37.27 -14.99 20.06
CA VAL A 27 -36.11 -14.65 20.91
C VAL A 27 -36.22 -15.41 22.24
N ALA A 28 -35.15 -16.10 22.64
CA ALA A 28 -35.00 -16.68 23.96
C ALA A 28 -33.66 -16.27 24.58
N THR A 29 -33.75 -15.44 25.61
CA THR A 29 -32.71 -15.07 26.56
C THR A 29 -32.45 -16.22 27.54
N ALA A 30 -31.18 -16.55 27.79
CA ALA A 30 -30.77 -17.43 28.89
C ALA A 30 -29.46 -16.91 29.56
N PRO A 31 -29.26 -17.14 30.87
CA PRO A 31 -28.36 -16.38 31.74
C PRO A 31 -26.91 -16.92 31.77
N PRO A 32 -25.94 -16.17 32.33
CA PRO A 32 -24.55 -16.60 32.36
C PRO A 32 -24.29 -17.63 33.46
N THR A 33 -23.81 -18.80 33.07
CA THR A 33 -23.35 -19.88 33.95
C THR A 33 -21.96 -19.56 34.52
N ALA A 34 -21.88 -19.60 35.85
CA ALA A 34 -20.67 -19.40 36.63
C ALA A 34 -19.66 -20.56 36.44
N LEU A 35 -18.37 -20.22 36.28
CA LEU A 35 -17.25 -21.16 36.37
C LEU A 35 -16.60 -21.12 37.76
N PRO A 36 -16.16 -22.27 38.30
CA PRO A 36 -15.70 -22.38 39.69
C PRO A 36 -14.29 -21.80 39.91
N ARG A 37 -14.17 -21.03 41.00
CA ARG A 37 -12.89 -20.56 41.58
C ARG A 37 -12.07 -21.73 42.11
N ARG A 38 -10.81 -21.86 41.66
CA ARG A 38 -9.76 -22.57 42.41
C ARG A 38 -8.63 -21.60 42.75
N ARG A 39 -8.39 -21.42 44.05
CA ARG A 39 -7.30 -20.66 44.64
C ARG A 39 -5.97 -21.40 44.40
N THR A 40 -4.95 -20.68 43.96
CA THR A 40 -3.57 -20.90 44.39
C THR A 40 -2.90 -19.54 44.62
N SER A 41 -2.27 -19.43 45.78
CA SER A 41 -1.57 -18.26 46.29
C SER A 41 -0.18 -18.15 45.69
N THR A 42 0.19 -16.98 45.18
CA THR A 42 1.58 -16.52 45.14
C THR A 42 1.63 -15.00 45.31
N THR A 43 2.33 -14.61 46.37
CA THR A 43 2.67 -13.27 46.81
C THR A 43 3.57 -12.55 45.80
N SER A 44 3.42 -11.22 45.61
CA SER A 44 4.51 -10.23 45.71
C SER A 44 4.30 -8.96 44.86
N THR A 45 4.45 -7.81 45.54
CA THR A 45 4.92 -6.51 45.04
C THR A 45 4.25 -5.84 43.84
N ARG A 46 3.19 -5.06 44.08
CA ARG A 46 2.93 -3.86 43.25
C ARG A 46 2.14 -2.72 43.92
N THR A 47 2.15 -2.64 45.25
CA THR A 47 1.36 -1.64 46.01
C THR A 47 2.18 -0.73 46.92
N ARG A 48 3.48 -0.54 46.62
CA ARG A 48 4.35 0.47 47.25
C ARG A 48 4.98 1.35 46.17
N THR A 49 4.23 2.30 45.62
CA THR A 49 4.84 3.42 44.85
C THR A 49 3.94 4.65 44.68
N ARG A 50 2.74 4.68 45.27
CA ARG A 50 1.91 5.91 45.29
C ARG A 50 1.80 6.57 46.66
N ALA A 51 1.99 5.84 47.76
CA ALA A 51 1.97 6.42 49.11
C ALA A 51 3.31 7.08 49.52
N ALA A 52 4.43 6.72 48.88
CA ALA A 52 5.75 7.29 49.18
C ALA A 52 6.06 8.61 48.44
N VAL A 53 5.29 8.95 47.40
CA VAL A 53 5.50 10.20 46.63
C VAL A 53 4.68 11.36 47.19
N VAL A 54 3.60 11.08 47.94
CA VAL A 54 2.78 12.14 48.56
C VAL A 54 3.29 12.54 49.95
N ALA A 55 4.04 11.68 50.64
CA ALA A 55 4.63 12.00 51.96
C ALA A 55 5.95 12.79 51.89
N ALA A 56 6.63 12.81 50.73
CA ALA A 56 7.86 13.61 50.54
C ALA A 56 7.58 15.09 50.20
N ALA A 57 6.32 15.45 49.91
CA ALA A 57 5.93 16.82 49.55
C ALA A 57 5.44 17.67 50.73
N ALA A 58 5.31 17.11 51.94
CA ALA A 58 4.75 17.80 53.11
C ALA A 58 5.77 18.11 54.23
N GLY A 59 7.06 17.80 54.03
CA GLY A 59 8.11 17.95 55.06
C GLY A 59 9.17 19.03 54.82
N ALA A 60 9.13 19.75 53.70
CA ALA A 60 10.14 20.76 53.35
C ALA A 60 9.54 22.18 53.33
N GLY A 61 8.90 22.56 54.43
CA GLY A 61 8.37 23.90 54.64
C GLY A 61 9.18 24.66 55.69
N ALA A 62 10.43 25.02 55.38
CA ALA A 62 11.18 26.09 56.05
C ALA A 62 12.51 26.32 55.31
N GLY A 63 12.54 27.24 54.35
CA GLY A 63 13.78 27.71 53.72
C GLY A 63 13.85 27.62 52.20
N ALA A 64 12.90 28.22 51.48
CA ALA A 64 13.04 28.43 50.02
C ALA A 64 12.19 29.63 49.53
N GLY A 65 12.31 30.78 50.19
CA GLY A 65 11.53 31.98 49.87
C GLY A 65 12.01 32.80 48.67
N ALA A 66 13.17 32.50 48.06
CA ALA A 66 13.77 33.37 47.03
C ALA A 66 14.01 32.70 45.66
N GLY A 67 13.97 31.37 45.55
CA GLY A 67 14.30 30.66 44.30
C GLY A 67 13.11 30.30 43.40
N ALA A 68 11.91 30.11 43.97
CA ALA A 68 10.75 29.64 43.22
C ALA A 68 10.08 30.75 42.38
N SER A 69 10.17 32.01 42.82
CA SER A 69 9.62 33.17 42.09
C SER A 69 10.44 33.53 40.84
N ALA A 70 11.75 33.24 40.85
CA ALA A 70 12.64 33.48 39.70
C ALA A 70 12.56 32.36 38.62
N ALA A 71 12.12 31.16 38.99
CA ALA A 71 12.03 30.01 38.08
C ALA A 71 10.82 30.11 37.12
N ILE A 72 9.71 30.69 37.55
CA ILE A 72 8.49 30.83 36.73
C ILE A 72 8.72 31.77 35.51
N PRO A 73 9.34 32.96 35.67
CA PRO A 73 9.72 33.83 34.55
C PRO A 73 10.72 33.17 33.60
N GLN A 74 11.68 32.40 34.12
CA GLN A 74 12.70 31.71 33.29
C GLN A 74 12.09 30.60 32.44
N ILE A 75 11.13 29.83 32.96
CA ILE A 75 10.39 28.81 32.20
C ILE A 75 9.50 29.46 31.13
N ALA A 76 8.85 30.59 31.45
CA ALA A 76 8.05 31.35 30.50
C ALA A 76 8.91 31.96 29.38
N ALA A 77 10.08 32.50 29.73
CA ALA A 77 11.06 33.04 28.78
C ALA A 77 11.65 31.94 27.89
N ALA A 78 11.97 30.75 28.43
CA ALA A 78 12.43 29.61 27.65
C ALA A 78 11.36 29.09 26.67
N LYS A 79 10.08 29.05 27.08
CA LYS A 79 8.97 28.71 26.18
C LYS A 79 8.77 29.76 25.08
N LYS A 80 8.87 31.05 25.42
CA LYS A 80 8.76 32.15 24.46
C LYS A 80 9.93 32.18 23.48
N ALA A 81 11.15 31.88 23.96
CA ALA A 81 12.35 31.73 23.14
C ALA A 81 12.23 30.51 22.22
N ALA A 82 11.81 29.34 22.72
CA ALA A 82 11.56 28.16 21.90
C ALA A 82 10.46 28.40 20.84
N ALA A 83 9.37 29.07 21.21
CA ALA A 83 8.33 29.48 20.28
C ALA A 83 8.86 30.46 19.23
N ALA A 84 9.68 31.43 19.63
CA ALA A 84 10.31 32.37 18.70
C ALA A 84 11.33 31.68 17.76
N THR A 85 12.10 30.70 18.24
CA THR A 85 13.02 29.89 17.43
C THR A 85 12.25 29.03 16.43
N VAL A 86 11.13 28.41 16.84
CA VAL A 86 10.24 27.67 15.94
C VAL A 86 9.68 28.62 14.87
N VAL A 87 9.16 29.78 15.27
CA VAL A 87 8.61 30.78 14.34
C VAL A 87 9.67 31.32 13.38
N ALA A 88 10.92 31.51 13.81
CA ALA A 88 12.01 31.97 12.95
C ALA A 88 12.60 30.86 12.04
N ALA A 89 12.55 29.59 12.48
CA ALA A 89 12.94 28.44 11.66
C ALA A 89 11.89 28.10 10.59
N THR A 90 10.62 28.41 10.84
CA THR A 90 9.50 28.11 9.94
C THR A 90 9.62 28.76 8.54
N PRO A 91 9.92 30.08 8.40
CA PRO A 91 10.09 30.69 7.08
C PRO A 91 11.35 30.20 6.35
N THR A 92 12.44 29.91 7.08
CA THR A 92 13.69 29.38 6.51
C THR A 92 13.51 27.96 5.99
N LEU A 93 12.78 27.12 6.73
CA LEU A 93 12.45 25.76 6.33
C LEU A 93 11.48 25.76 5.15
N ALA A 94 10.42 26.58 5.19
CA ALA A 94 9.47 26.69 4.08
C ALA A 94 10.14 27.15 2.78
N TYR A 95 11.05 28.14 2.86
CA TYR A 95 11.84 28.59 1.72
C TYR A 95 12.78 27.49 1.19
N THR A 96 13.48 26.78 2.09
CA THR A 96 14.37 25.67 1.71
C THR A 96 13.59 24.50 1.08
N LEU A 97 12.40 24.18 1.58
CA LEU A 97 11.59 23.11 1.01
C LEU A 97 10.92 23.52 -0.31
N SER A 98 10.48 24.77 -0.43
CA SER A 98 9.98 25.32 -1.70
C SER A 98 11.06 25.30 -2.77
N THR A 99 12.31 25.62 -2.41
CA THR A 99 13.44 25.51 -3.35
C THR A 99 13.74 24.05 -3.69
N VAL A 100 13.62 23.09 -2.78
CA VAL A 100 13.79 21.66 -3.09
C VAL A 100 12.72 21.16 -4.07
N VAL A 101 11.44 21.45 -3.83
CA VAL A 101 10.34 21.01 -4.72
C VAL A 101 10.43 21.70 -6.09
N GLY A 102 10.72 23.00 -6.13
CA GLY A 102 10.83 23.75 -7.39
C GLY A 102 12.10 23.45 -8.20
N SER A 103 13.19 23.04 -7.56
CA SER A 103 14.50 22.86 -8.22
C SER A 103 14.73 21.46 -8.78
N ASN A 104 15.92 21.26 -9.34
CA ASN A 104 16.40 19.96 -9.80
C ASN A 104 16.62 18.95 -8.66
N LEU A 105 16.51 19.38 -7.39
CA LEU A 105 16.58 18.51 -6.22
C LEU A 105 15.30 17.70 -5.96
N ALA A 106 14.20 17.99 -6.67
CA ALA A 106 12.93 17.30 -6.46
C ALA A 106 13.01 15.77 -6.70
N PHE A 107 13.72 15.33 -7.74
CA PHE A 107 13.91 13.90 -8.00
C PHE A 107 14.86 13.24 -6.96
N PRO A 108 16.02 13.82 -6.62
CA PRO A 108 16.81 13.35 -5.48
C PRO A 108 16.03 13.29 -4.16
N ALA A 109 15.15 14.26 -3.89
CA ALA A 109 14.28 14.25 -2.71
C ALA A 109 13.27 13.09 -2.76
N LEU A 110 12.66 12.83 -3.93
CA LEU A 110 11.83 11.65 -4.13
C LEU A 110 12.62 10.36 -3.88
N TRP A 111 13.84 10.27 -4.39
CA TRP A 111 14.68 9.10 -4.18
C TRP A 111 14.96 8.88 -2.69
N ALA A 112 15.31 9.94 -1.95
CA ALA A 112 15.47 9.87 -0.51
C ALA A 112 14.19 9.37 0.21
N LEU A 113 13.01 9.87 -0.18
CA LEU A 113 11.73 9.42 0.36
C LEU A 113 11.50 7.92 0.13
N THR A 114 11.78 7.43 -1.08
CA THR A 114 11.64 6.00 -1.41
C THR A 114 12.73 5.11 -0.78
N ALA A 115 13.90 5.66 -0.48
CA ALA A 115 15.01 4.92 0.14
C ALA A 115 14.75 4.58 1.60
N LEU A 116 14.06 5.44 2.35
CA LEU A 116 13.75 5.24 3.77
C LEU A 116 13.08 3.88 4.06
N PRO A 117 11.94 3.53 3.42
CA PRO A 117 11.33 2.22 3.64
C PRO A 117 12.13 1.06 3.03
N CYS A 118 12.93 1.29 1.99
CA CYS A 118 13.83 0.27 1.45
C CYS A 118 14.91 -0.17 2.46
N CYS A 119 15.23 0.64 3.47
CA CYS A 119 16.14 0.25 4.56
C CYS A 119 15.64 -0.95 5.37
N LEU A 120 14.37 -1.36 5.25
CA LEU A 120 13.88 -2.64 5.79
C LEU A 120 14.67 -3.85 5.26
N ALA A 121 15.36 -3.71 4.12
CA ALA A 121 16.31 -4.71 3.60
C ALA A 121 17.40 -5.08 4.60
N PHE A 122 17.83 -4.15 5.45
CA PHE A 122 18.85 -4.40 6.48
C PHE A 122 18.32 -5.32 7.59
N VAL A 123 17.00 -5.38 7.79
CA VAL A 123 16.36 -6.38 8.65
C VAL A 123 16.22 -7.70 7.88
N ASN A 124 15.55 -7.67 6.73
CA ASN A 124 15.39 -8.82 5.85
C ASN A 124 15.49 -8.36 4.39
N PRO A 125 16.46 -8.87 3.60
CA PRO A 125 16.68 -8.40 2.22
C PRO A 125 15.46 -8.58 1.32
N VAL A 126 14.54 -9.51 1.61
CA VAL A 126 13.29 -9.70 0.87
C VAL A 126 12.31 -8.53 1.06
N TYR A 127 12.44 -7.76 2.15
CA TYR A 127 11.55 -6.64 2.42
C TYR A 127 11.68 -5.51 1.41
N VAL A 128 12.84 -5.32 0.77
CA VAL A 128 12.97 -4.31 -0.28
C VAL A 128 12.02 -4.57 -1.46
N PHE A 129 11.83 -5.84 -1.83
CA PHE A 129 10.95 -6.28 -2.92
C PHE A 129 9.50 -6.52 -2.50
N SER A 130 9.17 -6.31 -1.21
CA SER A 130 7.84 -6.62 -0.68
C SER A 130 7.27 -5.45 0.13
N VAL A 131 7.34 -5.50 1.47
CA VAL A 131 6.75 -4.46 2.33
C VAL A 131 7.39 -3.09 2.07
N GLY A 132 8.71 -3.06 1.87
CA GLY A 132 9.48 -1.86 1.54
C GLY A 132 9.07 -1.24 0.21
N TYR A 133 8.73 -2.05 -0.80
CA TYR A 133 8.20 -1.56 -2.07
C TYR A 133 6.87 -0.79 -1.88
N GLY A 134 5.88 -1.41 -1.22
CA GLY A 134 4.60 -0.75 -0.95
C GLY A 134 4.78 0.54 -0.12
N LEU A 135 5.60 0.49 0.93
CA LEU A 135 5.89 1.66 1.75
C LEU A 135 6.64 2.75 0.97
N ALA A 136 7.55 2.41 0.04
CA ALA A 136 8.24 3.39 -0.80
C ALA A 136 7.26 4.19 -1.65
N VAL A 137 6.26 3.53 -2.25
CA VAL A 137 5.21 4.20 -3.03
C VAL A 137 4.35 5.11 -2.13
N ALA A 138 4.02 4.65 -0.93
CA ALA A 138 3.28 5.46 0.02
C ALA A 138 4.07 6.69 0.50
N TYR A 139 5.36 6.51 0.81
CA TYR A 139 6.27 7.57 1.23
C TYR A 139 6.50 8.59 0.10
N ALA A 140 6.57 8.14 -1.15
CA ALA A 140 6.63 9.03 -2.30
C ALA A 140 5.39 9.95 -2.36
N GLY A 141 4.19 9.39 -2.33
CA GLY A 141 2.95 10.16 -2.39
C GLY A 141 2.77 11.11 -1.19
N ALA A 142 2.90 10.58 0.04
CA ALA A 142 2.72 11.36 1.26
C ALA A 142 3.82 12.40 1.45
N GLY A 143 5.07 12.04 1.14
CA GLY A 143 6.22 12.93 1.25
C GLY A 143 6.11 14.11 0.28
N LEU A 144 5.68 13.89 -0.97
CA LEU A 144 5.47 14.99 -1.92
C LEU A 144 4.36 15.95 -1.48
N LEU A 145 3.24 15.42 -0.96
CA LEU A 145 2.17 16.26 -0.40
C LEU A 145 2.64 17.06 0.82
N ALA A 146 3.40 16.42 1.71
CA ALA A 146 3.96 17.08 2.89
C ALA A 146 4.97 18.16 2.49
N LEU A 147 5.88 17.88 1.56
CA LEU A 147 6.87 18.84 1.06
C LEU A 147 6.19 20.06 0.42
N ALA A 148 5.20 19.84 -0.44
CA ALA A 148 4.44 20.92 -1.06
C ALA A 148 3.64 21.74 -0.03
N SER A 149 3.01 21.09 0.95
CA SER A 149 2.31 21.78 2.04
C SER A 149 3.26 22.62 2.91
N LEU A 150 4.44 22.09 3.24
CA LEU A 150 5.45 22.79 4.03
C LEU A 150 6.10 23.95 3.25
N ALA A 151 6.16 23.83 1.93
CA ALA A 151 6.55 24.91 1.02
C ALA A 151 5.47 26.00 0.86
N GLY A 152 4.29 25.85 1.47
CA GLY A 152 3.17 26.77 1.31
C GLY A 152 2.51 26.70 -0.08
N MET A 153 2.75 25.63 -0.85
CA MET A 153 2.17 25.45 -2.17
C MET A 153 0.73 24.96 -2.06
N THR A 154 -0.18 25.62 -2.76
CA THR A 154 -1.54 25.12 -2.94
C THR A 154 -1.55 23.99 -3.96
N ILE A 155 -2.11 22.82 -3.64
CA ILE A 155 -2.11 21.68 -4.56
C ILE A 155 -3.51 21.52 -5.19
N PRO A 156 -3.65 21.59 -6.53
CA PRO A 156 -4.91 21.30 -7.20
C PRO A 156 -5.41 19.88 -6.90
N LYS A 157 -6.74 19.71 -6.89
CA LYS A 157 -7.38 18.43 -6.53
C LYS A 157 -6.86 17.23 -7.34
N LEU A 158 -6.67 17.40 -8.65
CA LEU A 158 -6.19 16.31 -9.50
C LEU A 158 -4.75 15.88 -9.17
N VAL A 159 -3.88 16.83 -8.85
CA VAL A 159 -2.50 16.57 -8.37
C VAL A 159 -2.57 15.85 -7.02
N ALA A 160 -3.45 16.30 -6.12
CA ALA A 160 -3.64 15.66 -4.82
C ALA A 160 -4.15 14.22 -4.97
N TYR A 161 -5.13 13.96 -5.84
CA TYR A 161 -5.63 12.60 -6.11
C TYR A 161 -4.56 11.68 -6.71
N HIS A 162 -3.64 12.23 -7.51
CA HIS A 162 -2.52 11.48 -8.06
C HIS A 162 -1.61 10.95 -6.95
N CYS A 163 -1.19 11.82 -6.02
CA CYS A 163 -0.35 11.45 -4.88
C CYS A 163 -1.07 10.60 -3.84
N VAL A 164 -2.35 10.91 -3.54
CA VAL A 164 -3.17 10.12 -2.61
C VAL A 164 -3.39 8.71 -3.15
N GLY A 165 -3.57 8.54 -4.47
CA GLY A 165 -3.63 7.22 -5.11
C GLY A 165 -2.41 6.36 -4.80
N ALA A 166 -1.21 6.95 -4.83
CA ALA A 166 0.04 6.26 -4.44
C ALA A 166 0.11 5.94 -2.94
N VAL A 167 -0.39 6.84 -2.08
CA VAL A 167 -0.50 6.56 -0.63
C VAL A 167 -1.40 5.37 -0.36
N VAL A 168 -2.63 5.38 -0.91
CA VAL A 168 -3.60 4.32 -0.70
C VAL A 168 -3.08 3.00 -1.27
N TYR A 169 -2.52 3.02 -2.49
CA TYR A 169 -1.91 1.85 -3.09
C TYR A 169 -0.79 1.27 -2.23
N GLY A 170 0.17 2.11 -1.84
CA GLY A 170 1.36 1.69 -1.13
C GLY A 170 1.07 1.17 0.27
N VAL A 171 0.20 1.84 1.02
CA VAL A 171 -0.22 1.40 2.36
C VAL A 171 -0.97 0.07 2.27
N ARG A 172 -1.93 -0.05 1.34
CA ARG A 172 -2.66 -1.31 1.11
C ARG A 172 -1.69 -2.44 0.78
N LEU A 173 -0.80 -2.24 -0.19
CA LEU A 173 0.14 -3.27 -0.64
C LEU A 173 1.09 -3.69 0.48
N ALA A 174 1.65 -2.72 1.19
CA ALA A 174 2.53 -2.99 2.34
C ALA A 174 1.80 -3.76 3.44
N ALA A 175 0.56 -3.36 3.78
CA ALA A 175 -0.25 -4.05 4.78
C ALA A 175 -0.58 -5.48 4.36
N PHE A 176 -0.98 -5.70 3.10
CA PHE A 176 -1.26 -7.03 2.55
C PHE A 176 -0.01 -7.93 2.59
N LEU A 177 1.14 -7.42 2.16
CA LEU A 177 2.39 -8.17 2.15
C LEU A 177 2.92 -8.44 3.55
N ALA A 178 2.78 -7.49 4.47
CA ALA A 178 3.12 -7.67 5.87
C ALA A 178 2.24 -8.76 6.49
N TRP A 179 0.91 -8.64 6.37
CA TRP A 179 -0.04 -9.67 6.84
C TRP A 179 0.28 -11.05 6.27
N ARG A 180 0.56 -11.15 4.96
CA ARG A 180 0.92 -12.41 4.30
C ARG A 180 2.23 -13.00 4.81
N SER A 181 3.20 -12.16 5.17
CA SER A 181 4.50 -12.62 5.70
C SER A 181 4.38 -13.32 7.06
N VAL A 182 3.35 -12.98 7.85
CA VAL A 182 3.12 -13.57 9.18
C VAL A 182 2.11 -14.73 9.13
N THR A 183 1.15 -14.67 8.21
CA THR A 183 0.06 -15.67 8.13
C THR A 183 0.39 -16.88 7.27
N TRP A 184 1.31 -16.76 6.32
CA TRP A 184 1.68 -17.87 5.45
C TRP A 184 2.88 -18.63 6.02
N ASP A 185 2.61 -19.83 6.56
CA ASP A 185 3.56 -20.76 7.17
C ASP A 185 4.81 -21.05 6.31
N GLN A 186 4.65 -21.14 4.99
CA GLN A 186 5.74 -21.43 4.07
C GLN A 186 6.52 -20.18 3.62
N TRP A 187 6.08 -18.97 3.99
CA TRP A 187 6.69 -17.73 3.53
C TRP A 187 8.14 -17.62 3.97
N GLY A 188 8.46 -17.95 5.23
CA GLY A 188 9.85 -17.93 5.75
C GLY A 188 10.80 -18.81 4.93
N LYS A 189 10.41 -20.06 4.68
CA LYS A 189 11.20 -21.01 3.86
C LYS A 189 11.36 -20.53 2.42
N ARG A 190 10.34 -19.88 1.86
CA ARG A 190 10.39 -19.32 0.50
C ARG A 190 11.27 -18.07 0.44
N ALA A 191 11.19 -17.20 1.45
CA ALA A 191 11.99 -16.00 1.56
C ALA A 191 13.49 -16.33 1.70
N GLU A 192 13.85 -17.35 2.46
CA GLU A 192 15.24 -17.82 2.60
C GLU A 192 15.84 -18.35 1.30
N LYS A 193 15.02 -19.02 0.47
CA LYS A 193 15.44 -19.58 -0.82
C LYS A 193 15.35 -18.59 -1.98
N ALA A 194 14.84 -17.39 -1.72
CA ALA A 194 14.64 -16.38 -2.75
C ALA A 194 16.01 -15.85 -3.21
N PRO A 195 16.26 -15.68 -4.53
CA PRO A 195 17.49 -15.05 -5.03
C PRO A 195 17.79 -13.70 -4.35
N GLU A 196 16.74 -12.99 -3.95
CA GLU A 196 16.74 -11.73 -3.23
C GLU A 196 17.40 -11.83 -1.85
N ALA A 197 17.39 -13.02 -1.21
CA ALA A 197 18.02 -13.27 0.08
C ALA A 197 19.53 -13.54 -0.01
N ARG A 198 20.11 -13.54 -1.22
CA ARG A 198 21.54 -13.82 -1.45
C ARG A 198 22.49 -12.74 -0.86
N ALA A 199 22.00 -11.52 -0.65
CA ALA A 199 22.78 -10.43 -0.05
C ALA A 199 22.92 -10.60 1.48
N LYS A 200 23.88 -11.44 1.90
CA LYS A 200 24.05 -11.81 3.31
C LYS A 200 24.63 -10.69 4.19
N SER A 201 25.66 -9.99 3.74
CA SER A 201 26.31 -8.92 4.52
C SER A 201 25.56 -7.59 4.42
N LEU A 202 25.65 -6.75 5.46
CA LEU A 202 25.05 -5.41 5.44
C LEU A 202 25.59 -4.56 4.28
N ALA A 203 26.89 -4.65 3.99
CA ALA A 203 27.52 -3.96 2.85
C ALA A 203 26.95 -4.43 1.50
N ALA A 204 26.68 -5.72 1.32
CA ALA A 204 26.09 -6.25 0.09
C ALA A 204 24.62 -5.81 -0.11
N ARG A 205 23.94 -5.39 0.96
CA ARG A 205 22.55 -4.91 0.89
C ARG A 205 22.44 -3.45 0.48
N VAL A 206 23.45 -2.62 0.75
CA VAL A 206 23.49 -1.21 0.36
C VAL A 206 23.19 -0.99 -1.14
N PRO A 207 23.90 -1.63 -2.09
CA PRO A 207 23.61 -1.43 -3.52
C PRO A 207 22.20 -1.89 -3.90
N VAL A 208 21.68 -2.95 -3.27
CA VAL A 208 20.30 -3.42 -3.51
C VAL A 208 19.29 -2.36 -3.07
N VAL A 209 19.46 -1.79 -1.87
CA VAL A 209 18.61 -0.72 -1.35
C VAL A 209 18.65 0.51 -2.26
N LEU A 210 19.84 0.93 -2.68
CA LEU A 210 20.02 2.10 -3.55
C LEU A 210 19.39 1.88 -4.93
N CYS A 211 19.64 0.75 -5.57
CA CYS A 211 19.07 0.44 -6.88
C CYS A 211 17.55 0.28 -6.84
N CYS A 212 17.00 -0.42 -5.84
CA CYS A 212 15.55 -0.61 -5.74
C CYS A 212 14.83 0.70 -5.41
N SER A 213 15.36 1.49 -4.47
CA SER A 213 14.79 2.81 -4.18
C SER A 213 14.86 3.76 -5.37
N LEU A 214 15.96 3.75 -6.13
CA LEU A 214 16.07 4.56 -7.34
C LEU A 214 15.02 4.15 -8.38
N LEU A 215 14.83 2.85 -8.56
CA LEU A 215 13.78 2.33 -9.43
C LEU A 215 12.38 2.76 -8.96
N TYR A 216 12.08 2.69 -7.66
CA TYR A 216 10.80 3.14 -7.12
C TYR A 216 10.60 4.65 -7.29
N ALA A 217 11.67 5.43 -7.18
CA ALA A 217 11.66 6.86 -7.50
C ALA A 217 11.39 7.10 -8.99
N CYS A 218 12.02 6.33 -9.88
CA CYS A 218 11.74 6.37 -11.33
C CYS A 218 10.24 6.11 -11.60
N MET A 219 9.68 5.06 -11.00
CA MET A 219 8.26 4.70 -11.12
C MET A 219 7.33 5.80 -10.57
N CYS A 220 7.70 6.45 -9.46
CA CYS A 220 6.90 7.49 -8.82
C CYS A 220 7.14 8.91 -9.40
N SER A 221 8.14 9.09 -10.26
CA SER A 221 8.54 10.39 -10.80
C SER A 221 7.46 11.18 -11.56
N PRO A 222 6.44 10.57 -12.21
CA PRO A 222 5.33 11.34 -12.76
C PRO A 222 4.64 12.23 -11.73
N MET A 223 4.56 11.80 -10.46
CA MET A 223 3.99 12.60 -9.37
C MET A 223 4.86 13.82 -9.03
N VAL A 224 6.18 13.68 -9.06
CA VAL A 224 7.10 14.82 -8.82
C VAL A 224 6.81 15.92 -9.82
N PHE A 225 6.83 15.59 -11.12
CA PHE A 225 6.60 16.60 -12.15
C PHE A 225 5.20 17.20 -12.04
N HIS A 226 4.19 16.38 -11.72
CA HIS A 226 2.82 16.86 -11.50
C HIS A 226 2.72 17.87 -10.34
N VAL A 227 3.47 17.67 -9.26
CA VAL A 227 3.57 18.65 -8.16
C VAL A 227 4.38 19.89 -8.56
N LYS A 228 5.49 19.72 -9.30
CA LYS A 228 6.37 20.83 -9.72
C LYS A 228 5.66 21.85 -10.60
N VAL A 229 4.83 21.38 -11.53
CA VAL A 229 4.12 22.24 -12.48
C VAL A 229 2.62 22.32 -12.16
N ALA A 230 2.24 22.10 -10.89
CA ALA A 230 0.85 21.99 -10.44
C ALA A 230 -0.06 23.14 -10.95
N HIS A 231 0.45 24.35 -11.04
CA HIS A 231 -0.30 25.52 -11.51
C HIS A 231 -0.05 25.91 -12.98
N ALA A 232 0.85 25.23 -13.68
CA ALA A 232 1.19 25.49 -15.07
C ALA A 232 0.45 24.55 -16.05
N ILE A 233 -0.24 23.52 -15.53
CA ILE A 233 -1.08 22.64 -16.36
C ILE A 233 -2.41 23.34 -16.63
N GLY A 234 -2.62 23.72 -17.89
CA GLY A 234 -3.87 24.30 -18.34
C GLY A 234 -5.06 23.33 -18.22
N ALA A 235 -6.27 23.89 -18.15
CA ALA A 235 -7.50 23.13 -17.97
C ALA A 235 -7.77 22.13 -19.12
N GLU A 236 -7.22 22.40 -20.31
CA GLU A 236 -7.29 21.54 -21.49
C GLU A 236 -6.70 20.14 -21.26
N TYR A 237 -5.71 20.01 -20.37
CA TYR A 237 -5.09 18.73 -20.04
C TYR A 237 -5.85 17.95 -18.96
N GLY A 238 -6.86 18.56 -18.32
CA GLY A 238 -7.62 17.94 -17.22
C GLY A 238 -8.28 16.61 -17.60
N ARG A 239 -8.66 16.41 -18.87
CA ARG A 239 -9.23 15.15 -19.35
C ARG A 239 -8.22 14.01 -19.36
N VAL A 240 -6.98 14.27 -19.79
CA VAL A 240 -5.89 13.28 -19.81
C VAL A 240 -5.50 12.91 -18.39
N VAL A 241 -5.37 13.92 -17.52
CA VAL A 241 -5.10 13.70 -16.10
C VAL A 241 -6.22 12.87 -15.46
N GLY A 242 -7.48 13.24 -15.68
CA GLY A 242 -8.65 12.53 -15.16
C GLY A 242 -8.72 11.07 -15.64
N PHE A 243 -8.42 10.81 -16.91
CA PHE A 243 -8.35 9.46 -17.44
C PHE A 243 -7.24 8.63 -16.80
N GLY A 244 -6.02 9.19 -16.69
CA GLY A 244 -4.91 8.54 -16.00
C GLY A 244 -5.23 8.21 -14.55
N LEU A 245 -5.87 9.13 -13.83
CA LEU A 245 -6.35 8.89 -12.46
C LEU A 245 -7.39 7.77 -12.43
N ALA A 246 -8.38 7.78 -13.33
CA ALA A 246 -9.38 6.71 -13.39
C ALA A 246 -8.71 5.34 -13.58
N VAL A 247 -7.75 5.23 -14.49
CA VAL A 247 -6.98 4.00 -14.72
C VAL A 247 -6.16 3.62 -13.48
N GLN A 248 -5.52 4.59 -12.83
CA GLN A 248 -4.73 4.39 -11.60
C GLN A 248 -5.58 3.76 -10.49
N TRP A 249 -6.74 4.38 -10.22
CA TRP A 249 -7.65 3.93 -9.17
C TRP A 249 -8.34 2.60 -9.51
N CYS A 250 -8.73 2.39 -10.78
CA CYS A 250 -9.25 1.10 -11.23
C CYS A 250 -8.21 -0.02 -11.09
N GLY A 251 -6.94 0.25 -11.40
CA GLY A 251 -5.84 -0.70 -11.21
C GLY A 251 -5.67 -1.11 -9.74
N LEU A 252 -5.63 -0.12 -8.85
CA LEU A 252 -5.58 -0.33 -7.40
C LEU A 252 -6.74 -1.21 -6.92
N LEU A 253 -7.97 -0.90 -7.32
CA LEU A 253 -9.16 -1.64 -6.90
C LEU A 253 -9.17 -3.07 -7.44
N LEU A 254 -8.77 -3.26 -8.70
CA LEU A 254 -8.68 -4.58 -9.32
C LEU A 254 -7.65 -5.45 -8.60
N GLU A 255 -6.47 -4.91 -8.30
CA GLU A 255 -5.44 -5.62 -7.56
C GLU A 255 -5.92 -5.99 -6.16
N ALA A 256 -6.50 -5.04 -5.43
CA ALA A 256 -7.03 -5.28 -4.08
C ALA A 256 -8.09 -6.38 -4.06
N LEU A 257 -9.01 -6.37 -5.03
CA LEU A 257 -10.04 -7.40 -5.18
C LEU A 257 -9.44 -8.76 -5.53
N ALA A 258 -8.46 -8.78 -6.43
CA ALA A 258 -7.76 -10.00 -6.83
C ALA A 258 -7.00 -10.62 -5.65
N ASP A 259 -6.21 -9.82 -4.92
CA ASP A 259 -5.47 -10.27 -3.75
C ASP A 259 -6.40 -10.83 -2.67
N HIS A 260 -7.49 -10.12 -2.37
CA HIS A 260 -8.50 -10.60 -1.42
C HIS A 260 -9.13 -11.92 -1.88
N THR A 261 -9.55 -12.01 -3.14
CA THR A 261 -10.17 -13.21 -3.72
C THR A 261 -9.22 -14.41 -3.62
N LYS A 262 -7.95 -14.23 -4.04
CA LYS A 262 -6.94 -15.29 -4.02
C LYS A 262 -6.61 -15.73 -2.60
N SER A 263 -6.46 -14.78 -1.68
CA SER A 263 -6.18 -15.09 -0.28
C SER A 263 -7.33 -15.84 0.40
N ALA A 264 -8.57 -15.36 0.24
CA ALA A 264 -9.75 -16.04 0.77
C ALA A 264 -9.89 -17.46 0.20
N TYR A 265 -9.70 -17.62 -1.11
CA TYR A 265 -9.74 -18.93 -1.75
C TYR A 265 -8.65 -19.86 -1.21
N LYS A 266 -7.40 -19.39 -1.06
CA LYS A 266 -6.29 -20.19 -0.53
C LYS A 266 -6.43 -20.57 0.94
N MET A 267 -7.29 -19.90 1.70
CA MET A 267 -7.64 -20.27 3.07
C MET A 267 -8.78 -21.30 3.15
N SER A 268 -9.51 -21.54 2.06
CA SER A 268 -10.55 -22.58 1.98
C SER A 268 -9.97 -23.99 1.81
N GLU A 269 -10.76 -25.02 2.11
CA GLU A 269 -10.36 -26.42 1.88
C GLU A 269 -10.07 -26.72 0.40
N GLU A 270 -10.86 -26.17 -0.51
CA GLU A 270 -10.67 -26.34 -1.97
C GLU A 270 -9.34 -25.72 -2.44
N GLY A 271 -9.01 -24.52 -1.94
CA GLY A 271 -7.83 -23.78 -2.36
C GLY A 271 -6.50 -24.39 -1.94
N LYS A 272 -6.48 -25.33 -0.98
CA LYS A 272 -5.27 -26.05 -0.56
C LYS A 272 -4.68 -26.90 -1.70
N ASN A 273 -5.55 -27.50 -2.51
CA ASN A 273 -5.16 -28.49 -3.52
C ASN A 273 -5.46 -28.09 -4.98
N ARG A 274 -6.17 -26.97 -5.20
CA ARG A 274 -6.55 -26.50 -6.55
C ARG A 274 -6.02 -25.10 -6.86
N TRP A 275 -5.91 -24.73 -8.14
CA TRP A 275 -5.62 -23.35 -8.56
C TRP A 275 -6.82 -22.44 -8.26
N CYS A 276 -6.59 -21.13 -8.20
CA CYS A 276 -7.65 -20.16 -7.99
C CYS A 276 -8.28 -19.78 -9.33
N ASP A 277 -9.53 -20.16 -9.52
CA ASP A 277 -10.34 -19.88 -10.71
C ASP A 277 -11.70 -19.27 -10.34
N VAL A 278 -11.80 -18.59 -9.20
CA VAL A 278 -13.04 -17.94 -8.72
C VAL A 278 -12.98 -16.42 -8.84
N GLY A 279 -14.14 -15.78 -8.92
CA GLY A 279 -14.24 -14.32 -9.02
C GLY A 279 -13.50 -13.78 -10.25
N VAL A 280 -12.67 -12.76 -10.05
CA VAL A 280 -11.87 -12.16 -11.15
C VAL A 280 -10.89 -13.15 -11.80
N TYR A 281 -10.52 -14.23 -11.11
CA TYR A 281 -9.65 -15.27 -11.67
C TYR A 281 -10.35 -16.19 -12.69
N GLN A 282 -11.68 -16.14 -12.81
CA GLN A 282 -12.41 -16.89 -13.85
C GLN A 282 -12.07 -16.42 -15.26
N ARG A 283 -11.76 -15.13 -15.42
CA ARG A 283 -11.58 -14.49 -16.74
C ARG A 283 -10.14 -14.05 -17.01
N CYS A 284 -9.34 -13.86 -15.97
CA CYS A 284 -7.94 -13.49 -16.09
C CYS A 284 -7.11 -14.40 -15.17
N ARG A 285 -6.00 -14.95 -15.65
CA ARG A 285 -5.12 -15.79 -14.81
C ARG A 285 -4.34 -14.98 -13.76
N HIS A 286 -4.08 -13.71 -14.07
CA HIS A 286 -3.26 -12.81 -13.25
C HIS A 286 -3.89 -11.43 -13.04
N PRO A 287 -5.13 -11.32 -12.54
CA PRO A 287 -5.83 -10.05 -12.35
C PRO A 287 -5.13 -9.13 -11.35
N ASN A 288 -4.40 -9.69 -10.37
CA ASN A 288 -3.57 -8.91 -9.45
C ASN A 288 -2.42 -8.20 -10.19
N TYR A 289 -1.69 -8.91 -11.06
CA TYR A 289 -0.64 -8.29 -11.87
C TYR A 289 -1.19 -7.32 -12.92
N LEU A 290 -2.40 -7.58 -13.46
CA LEU A 290 -3.09 -6.62 -14.32
C LEU A 290 -3.44 -5.34 -13.56
N GLY A 291 -3.98 -5.47 -12.35
CA GLY A 291 -4.28 -4.31 -11.50
C GLY A 291 -3.05 -3.46 -11.20
N GLU A 292 -1.92 -4.11 -10.88
CA GLU A 292 -0.64 -3.43 -10.67
C GLU A 292 -0.15 -2.70 -11.94
N VAL A 293 -0.19 -3.36 -13.11
CA VAL A 293 0.15 -2.72 -14.39
C VAL A 293 -0.76 -1.51 -14.68
N LEU A 294 -2.07 -1.65 -14.50
CA LEU A 294 -3.02 -0.56 -14.69
C LEU A 294 -2.75 0.60 -13.73
N PHE A 295 -2.42 0.31 -12.47
CA PHE A 295 -2.06 1.34 -11.50
C PHE A 295 -0.87 2.19 -12.00
N TRP A 296 0.20 1.54 -12.46
CA TRP A 296 1.41 2.23 -12.94
C TRP A 296 1.20 2.95 -14.26
N VAL A 297 0.45 2.36 -15.20
CA VAL A 297 0.07 3.03 -16.45
C VAL A 297 -0.77 4.26 -16.15
N GLY A 298 -1.75 4.16 -15.25
CA GLY A 298 -2.60 5.27 -14.85
C GLY A 298 -1.81 6.40 -14.19
N LEU A 299 -0.91 6.08 -13.26
CA LEU A 299 -0.01 7.03 -12.62
C LEU A 299 0.87 7.74 -13.66
N TYR A 300 1.44 7.00 -14.62
CA TYR A 300 2.22 7.59 -15.70
C TYR A 300 1.39 8.53 -16.58
N VAL A 301 0.21 8.09 -17.03
CA VAL A 301 -0.68 8.88 -17.90
C VAL A 301 -1.19 10.13 -17.18
N ALA A 302 -1.50 10.04 -15.89
CA ALA A 302 -1.93 11.19 -15.09
C ALA A 302 -0.83 12.24 -14.95
N GLY A 303 0.44 11.84 -14.92
CA GLY A 303 1.60 12.76 -14.89
C GLY A 303 2.10 13.20 -16.27
N ALA A 304 1.67 12.57 -17.37
CA ALA A 304 2.19 12.86 -18.71
C ALA A 304 2.04 14.33 -19.14
N PRO A 305 0.90 15.03 -18.92
CA PRO A 305 0.81 16.45 -19.22
C PRO A 305 1.83 17.30 -18.47
N ALA A 306 2.07 16.98 -17.20
CA ALA A 306 3.06 17.66 -16.38
C ALA A 306 4.48 17.48 -16.91
N MET A 307 4.80 16.26 -17.35
CA MET A 307 6.09 15.93 -17.96
C MET A 307 6.29 16.64 -19.31
N LEU A 308 5.23 16.79 -20.12
CA LEU A 308 5.29 17.58 -21.35
C LEU A 308 5.60 19.07 -21.07
N VAL A 309 4.92 19.67 -20.08
CA VAL A 309 5.13 21.06 -19.67
C VAL A 309 6.54 21.26 -19.09
N TYR A 310 7.03 20.31 -18.29
CA TYR A 310 8.38 20.39 -17.72
C TYR A 310 9.48 20.21 -18.78
N GLY A 311 9.23 19.37 -19.78
CA GLY A 311 10.14 19.08 -20.87
C GLY A 311 10.51 17.59 -20.95
N ALA A 312 10.90 17.16 -22.16
CA ALA A 312 11.08 15.76 -22.54
C ALA A 312 12.01 14.95 -21.62
N VAL A 313 12.98 15.59 -20.96
CA VAL A 313 13.91 14.90 -20.04
C VAL A 313 13.20 14.26 -18.85
N SER A 314 12.04 14.78 -18.44
CA SER A 314 11.23 14.23 -17.34
C SER A 314 10.65 12.84 -17.64
N PHE A 315 10.48 12.50 -18.91
CA PHE A 315 9.99 11.19 -19.32
C PHE A 315 11.00 10.07 -19.11
N ALA A 316 12.30 10.37 -19.05
CA ALA A 316 13.34 9.34 -18.95
C ALA A 316 13.18 8.46 -17.68
N PRO A 317 13.17 9.00 -16.45
CA PRO A 317 12.98 8.18 -15.25
C PRO A 317 11.60 7.52 -15.21
N ALA A 318 10.55 8.25 -15.60
CA ALA A 318 9.17 7.74 -15.61
C ALA A 318 9.00 6.54 -16.53
N THR A 319 9.55 6.62 -17.75
CA THR A 319 9.41 5.57 -18.76
C THR A 319 10.27 4.37 -18.41
N LEU A 320 11.48 4.59 -17.88
CA LEU A 320 12.32 3.51 -17.35
C LEU A 320 11.56 2.73 -16.26
N GLY A 321 10.95 3.44 -15.30
CA GLY A 321 10.15 2.83 -14.24
C GLY A 321 8.94 2.05 -14.78
N LEU A 322 8.19 2.63 -15.70
CA LEU A 322 7.01 2.01 -16.31
C LEU A 322 7.36 0.75 -17.11
N VAL A 323 8.36 0.84 -18.00
CA VAL A 323 8.80 -0.30 -18.81
C VAL A 323 9.30 -1.42 -17.92
N PHE A 324 10.08 -1.09 -16.88
CA PHE A 324 10.58 -2.07 -15.94
C PHE A 324 9.44 -2.81 -15.22
N ILE A 325 8.45 -2.10 -14.66
CA ILE A 325 7.39 -2.75 -13.88
C ILE A 325 6.47 -3.59 -14.78
N VAL A 326 6.16 -3.13 -16.00
CA VAL A 326 5.39 -3.91 -16.98
C VAL A 326 6.13 -5.18 -17.38
N TRP A 327 7.44 -5.07 -17.66
CA TRP A 327 8.29 -6.23 -17.94
C TRP A 327 8.36 -7.19 -16.75
N LEU A 328 8.52 -6.67 -15.53
CA LEU A 328 8.58 -7.48 -14.32
C LEU A 328 7.27 -8.26 -14.15
N MET A 329 6.12 -7.59 -14.26
CA MET A 329 4.80 -8.21 -14.09
C MET A 329 4.52 -9.28 -15.14
N THR A 330 4.82 -9.01 -16.41
CA THR A 330 4.65 -10.01 -17.48
C THR A 330 5.59 -11.20 -17.31
N SER A 331 6.83 -10.98 -16.86
CA SER A 331 7.77 -12.07 -16.50
C SER A 331 7.26 -12.91 -15.33
N GLN A 332 6.67 -12.31 -14.30
CA GLN A 332 6.08 -13.05 -13.19
C GLN A 332 4.83 -13.83 -13.61
N CYS A 333 4.02 -13.30 -14.53
CA CYS A 333 2.90 -14.04 -15.13
C CYS A 333 3.39 -15.33 -15.80
N ALA A 334 4.41 -15.24 -16.66
CA ALA A 334 4.97 -16.40 -17.36
C ALA A 334 5.49 -17.46 -16.39
N LYS A 335 6.31 -17.07 -15.42
CA LYS A 335 6.84 -17.97 -14.38
C LYS A 335 5.75 -18.62 -13.54
N GLN A 336 4.63 -17.92 -13.31
CA GLN A 336 3.51 -18.47 -12.55
C GLN A 336 2.69 -19.44 -13.40
N ASP A 337 2.47 -19.15 -14.69
CA ASP A 337 1.80 -20.05 -15.64
C ASP A 337 2.61 -21.35 -15.80
N GLU A 338 3.94 -21.27 -15.95
CA GLU A 338 4.84 -22.44 -16.01
C GLU A 338 4.68 -23.34 -14.77
N LYS A 339 4.80 -22.76 -13.57
CA LYS A 339 4.66 -23.51 -12.30
C LYS A 339 3.28 -24.12 -12.11
N GLN A 340 2.23 -23.46 -12.61
CA GLN A 340 0.88 -24.02 -12.54
C GLN A 340 0.71 -25.13 -13.57
N ALA A 341 1.29 -25.02 -14.76
CA ALA A 341 1.29 -26.07 -15.77
C ALA A 341 2.06 -27.32 -15.30
N GLU A 342 3.22 -27.15 -14.67
CA GLU A 342 3.97 -28.26 -14.05
C GLU A 342 3.15 -29.00 -13.00
N ARG A 343 2.30 -28.30 -12.25
CA ARG A 343 1.51 -28.87 -11.15
C ARG A 343 0.15 -29.41 -11.56
N TYR A 344 -0.50 -28.79 -12.55
CA TYR A 344 -1.90 -29.05 -12.89
C TYR A 344 -2.13 -29.35 -14.38
N GLY A 345 -1.08 -29.39 -15.21
CA GLY A 345 -1.21 -29.52 -16.67
C GLY A 345 -1.85 -30.82 -17.15
N GLU A 346 -1.82 -31.87 -16.33
CA GLU A 346 -2.52 -33.13 -16.62
C GLU A 346 -4.02 -33.06 -16.30
N ASN A 347 -4.49 -32.03 -15.59
CA ASN A 347 -5.89 -31.89 -15.20
C ASN A 347 -6.72 -31.22 -16.34
N PRO A 348 -7.74 -31.90 -16.89
CA PRO A 348 -8.57 -31.35 -17.95
C PRO A 348 -9.30 -30.04 -17.57
N GLU A 349 -9.74 -29.89 -16.32
CA GLU A 349 -10.40 -28.67 -15.85
C GLU A 349 -9.44 -27.47 -15.85
N TYR A 350 -8.17 -27.71 -15.49
CA TYR A 350 -7.14 -26.66 -15.51
C TYR A 350 -6.92 -26.18 -16.94
N ASN A 351 -6.78 -27.11 -17.88
CA ASN A 351 -6.59 -26.79 -19.29
C ASN A 351 -7.79 -26.05 -19.88
N ALA A 352 -9.02 -26.45 -19.51
CA ALA A 352 -10.23 -25.75 -19.89
C ALA A 352 -10.27 -24.31 -19.32
N TRP A 353 -9.88 -24.12 -18.05
CA TRP A 353 -9.78 -22.79 -17.46
C TRP A 353 -8.71 -21.93 -18.15
N VAL A 354 -7.53 -22.47 -18.43
CA VAL A 354 -6.46 -21.75 -19.16
C VAL A 354 -6.91 -21.34 -20.55
N ALA A 355 -7.64 -22.19 -21.27
CA ALA A 355 -8.17 -21.89 -22.60
C ALA A 355 -9.24 -20.77 -22.58
N ASN A 356 -10.00 -20.66 -21.49
CA ASN A 356 -11.10 -19.72 -21.34
C ASN A 356 -10.74 -18.45 -20.54
N SER A 357 -9.49 -18.30 -20.11
CA SER A 357 -9.01 -17.15 -19.33
C SER A 357 -7.92 -16.38 -20.08
N GLY A 358 -7.97 -15.05 -19.99
CA GLY A 358 -6.94 -14.17 -20.52
C GLY A 358 -5.65 -14.19 -19.67
N SER A 359 -4.54 -13.83 -20.29
CA SER A 359 -3.25 -13.59 -19.61
C SER A 359 -2.55 -12.37 -20.19
N LEU A 360 -1.67 -11.79 -19.39
CA LEU A 360 -0.77 -10.72 -19.77
C LEU A 360 0.43 -11.23 -20.60
N THR A 361 0.64 -12.54 -20.66
CA THR A 361 1.66 -13.16 -21.49
C THR A 361 1.18 -13.25 -22.94
N ILE A 362 1.96 -12.68 -23.86
CA ILE A 362 1.81 -12.97 -25.29
C ILE A 362 2.46 -14.34 -25.50
N LYS A 363 1.67 -15.31 -25.97
CA LYS A 363 2.17 -16.65 -26.31
C LYS A 363 2.85 -16.65 -27.67
#